data_AF-A0A643BW45-F1
#
_entry.id   AF-A0A643BW45-F1
#
_cell.length_a   1.000
_cell.length_b   1.000
_cell.length_c   1.000
_cell.angle_alpha   90.00
_cell.angle_beta   90.00
_cell.angle_gamma   90.00
#
_symmetry.space_group_name_H-M   'P 1'
#
loop_
_entity.id
_entity.type
_entity.pdbx_description
1 polymer ?
#
loop_
_entity_poly.entity_id
_entity_poly.type
_entity_poly.pdbx_seq_one_letter_code
_entity_poly.pdbx_strand_id
1 'polypeptide(L)'
;DEFHPFIEALLPHVRAFAYTWFNLQARKRKYFKKHEKRMSKDEERAVKDELLGEKAEVWRLDLVMVILFKGIPLESTDGERLVKAAQCGHP
;
A
#
# COMPACT_ATOMS: atom_id res chain seq x y z
N ASP A 1 12.93 12.20 20.39
CA ASP A 1 11.85 11.32 19.92
C ASP A 1 12.42 10.10 19.24
N GLU A 2 12.75 9.09 20.06
CA GLU A 2 13.14 7.75 19.60
C GLU A 2 11.87 6.90 19.65
N PHE A 3 11.58 6.17 18.58
CA PHE A 3 10.39 5.33 18.56
C PHE A 3 10.56 4.15 19.50
N HIS A 4 9.46 3.63 20.05
CA HIS A 4 9.51 2.40 20.83
C HIS A 4 10.08 1.26 19.97
N PRO A 5 10.98 0.38 20.48
CA PRO A 5 11.66 -0.65 19.69
C PRO A 5 10.72 -1.56 18.87
N PHE A 6 9.52 -1.81 19.39
CA PHE A 6 8.46 -2.51 18.65
C PHE A 6 8.07 -1.81 17.34
N ILE A 7 7.93 -0.47 17.37
CA ILE A 7 7.60 0.33 16.19
C ILE A 7 8.76 0.23 15.19
N GLU A 8 10.00 0.38 15.66
CA GLU A 8 11.18 0.29 14.79
C GLU A 8 11.32 -1.07 14.10
N ALA A 9 11.07 -2.16 14.85
CA ALA A 9 11.05 -3.51 14.29
C ALA A 9 9.95 -3.70 13.23
N LEU A 10 8.82 -3.01 13.39
CA LEU A 10 7.69 -3.12 12.46
C LEU A 10 7.82 -2.20 11.23
N LEU A 11 8.57 -1.10 11.34
CA LEU A 11 8.72 -0.10 10.28
C LEU A 11 9.15 -0.69 8.92
N PRO A 12 10.12 -1.61 8.82
CA PRO A 12 10.46 -2.23 7.55
C PRO A 12 9.27 -2.95 6.90
N HIS A 13 8.48 -3.69 7.69
CA HIS A 13 7.32 -4.43 7.18
C HIS A 13 6.18 -3.50 6.74
N VAL A 14 5.95 -2.43 7.49
CA VAL A 14 4.94 -1.42 7.15
C VAL A 14 5.33 -0.66 5.89
N ARG A 15 6.60 -0.23 5.79
CA ARG A 15 7.14 0.46 4.60
C ARG A 15 7.05 -0.43 3.37
N ALA A 16 7.43 -1.69 3.53
CA ALA A 16 7.35 -2.73 2.50
C ALA A 16 5.94 -2.93 1.93
N PHE A 17 4.96 -3.08 2.82
CA PHE A 17 3.56 -3.22 2.45
C PHE A 17 3.03 -1.95 1.78
N ALA A 18 3.27 -0.80 2.41
CA ALA A 18 2.78 0.49 1.96
C ALA A 18 3.30 0.88 0.57
N TYR A 19 4.59 0.64 0.27
CA TYR A 19 5.16 0.90 -1.05
C TYR A 19 4.38 0.18 -2.15
N THR A 20 4.19 -1.13 -1.99
CA THR A 20 3.50 -1.96 -2.98
C THR A 20 2.04 -1.52 -3.12
N TRP A 21 1.38 -1.27 -2.00
CA TRP A 21 -0.03 -0.86 -1.97
C TRP A 21 -0.24 0.50 -2.66
N PHE A 22 0.53 1.52 -2.29
CA PHE A 22 0.37 2.86 -2.86
C PHE A 22 0.72 2.92 -4.35
N ASN A 23 1.79 2.24 -4.77
CA ASN A 23 2.17 2.22 -6.19
C ASN A 23 1.17 1.44 -7.05
N LEU A 24 0.66 0.30 -6.55
CA LEU A 24 -0.39 -0.45 -7.23
C LEU A 24 -1.65 0.41 -7.37
N GLN A 25 -2.08 1.10 -6.31
CA GLN A 25 -3.22 2.01 -6.35
C GLN A 25 -3.01 3.17 -7.35
N ALA A 26 -1.82 3.76 -7.39
CA ALA A 26 -1.48 4.78 -8.38
C ALA A 26 -1.55 4.23 -9.83
N ARG A 27 -1.04 3.02 -10.07
CA ARG A 27 -1.11 2.34 -11.37
C ARG A 27 -2.57 2.03 -11.76
N LYS A 28 -3.41 1.55 -10.83
CA LYS A 28 -4.85 1.32 -11.04
C LYS A 28 -5.57 2.62 -11.44
N ARG A 29 -5.31 3.73 -10.75
CA ARG A 29 -5.88 5.05 -11.08
C ARG A 29 -5.45 5.53 -12.48
N LYS A 30 -4.17 5.38 -12.84
CA LYS A 30 -3.67 5.71 -14.20
C LYS A 30 -4.30 4.83 -15.27
N TYR A 31 -4.44 3.53 -15.01
CA TYR A 31 -5.04 2.58 -15.93
C TYR A 31 -6.51 2.91 -16.20
N PHE A 32 -7.29 3.21 -15.16
CA PHE A 32 -8.70 3.59 -15.31
C PHE A 32 -8.86 4.86 -16.15
N LYS A 33 -8.05 5.91 -15.89
CA LYS A 33 -8.09 7.14 -16.71
C LYS A 33 -7.74 6.89 -18.18
N LYS A 34 -6.86 5.92 -18.47
CA LYS A 34 -6.39 5.64 -19.83
C LYS A 34 -7.35 4.75 -20.62
N HIS A 35 -7.99 3.79 -19.96
CA HIS A 35 -8.78 2.76 -20.63
C HIS A 35 -10.27 2.83 -20.31
N GLU A 36 -10.69 3.74 -19.43
CA GLU A 36 -12.05 3.87 -18.89
C GLU A 36 -12.61 2.57 -18.30
N LYS A 37 -11.73 1.65 -17.91
CA LYS A 37 -12.09 0.35 -17.32
C LYS A 37 -11.14 0.01 -16.19
N ARG A 38 -11.62 -0.82 -15.26
CA ARG A 38 -10.80 -1.35 -14.16
C ARG A 38 -9.78 -2.36 -14.70
N MET A 39 -8.64 -2.40 -14.03
CA MET A 39 -7.63 -3.44 -14.25
C MET A 39 -8.23 -4.81 -13.88
N SER A 40 -7.96 -5.83 -14.68
CA SER A 40 -8.35 -7.20 -14.34
C SER A 40 -7.52 -7.74 -13.17
N LYS A 41 -8.01 -8.78 -12.50
CA LYS A 41 -7.28 -9.38 -11.36
C LYS A 41 -5.90 -9.92 -11.75
N ASP A 42 -5.76 -10.44 -12.97
CA ASP A 42 -4.47 -10.96 -13.46
C ASP A 42 -3.49 -9.84 -13.78
N GLU A 43 -3.96 -8.74 -14.38
CA GLU A 43 -3.15 -7.53 -14.56
C GLU A 43 -2.73 -6.93 -13.21
N GLU A 44 -3.63 -6.85 -12.22
CA GLU A 44 -3.32 -6.36 -10.87
C GLU A 44 -2.25 -7.22 -10.19
N ARG A 45 -2.32 -8.55 -10.37
CA ARG A 45 -1.33 -9.49 -9.83
C ARG A 45 0.03 -9.30 -10.49
N ALA A 46 0.08 -9.23 -11.82
CA ALA A 46 1.33 -9.00 -12.55
C ALA A 46 2.02 -7.69 -12.13
N VAL A 47 1.25 -6.61 -12.00
CA VAL A 47 1.76 -5.31 -11.53
C VAL A 47 2.29 -5.39 -10.10
N LYS A 48 1.59 -6.14 -9.22
CA LYS A 48 2.04 -6.34 -7.84
C LYS A 48 3.38 -7.09 -7.79
N ASP A 49 3.53 -8.14 -8.59
CA ASP A 49 4.75 -8.95 -8.62
C ASP A 49 5.96 -8.14 -9.15
N GLU A 50 5.74 -7.29 -10.15
CA GLU A 50 6.74 -6.33 -10.65
C GLU A 50 7.20 -5.36 -9.55
N LEU A 51 6.25 -4.73 -8.83
CA LEU A 51 6.55 -3.80 -7.73
C LEU A 51 7.29 -4.48 -6.57
N LEU A 52 6.99 -5.76 -6.30
CA LEU A 52 7.71 -6.55 -5.30
C LEU A 52 9.15 -6.85 -5.73
N GLY A 53 9.40 -7.00 -7.04
CA GLY A 53 10.74 -7.14 -7.62
C GLY A 53 11.56 -5.84 -7.57
N GLU A 54 10.94 -4.69 -7.88
CA GLU A 54 11.59 -3.36 -7.85
C GLU A 54 12.06 -2.95 -6.44
N LYS A 55 11.36 -3.42 -5.40
CA LYS A 55 11.59 -3.04 -3.99
C LYS A 55 12.97 -3.44 -3.45
N ALA A 56 13.73 -4.29 -4.14
CA ALA A 56 15.12 -4.55 -3.77
C ALA A 56 15.98 -3.27 -3.80
N GLU A 57 15.63 -2.26 -4.61
CA GLU A 57 16.50 -1.09 -4.85
C GLU A 57 15.94 0.26 -4.37
N VAL A 58 14.64 0.35 -4.03
CA VAL A 58 13.92 1.64 -3.91
C VAL A 58 13.66 2.09 -2.45
N TRP A 59 14.57 1.82 -1.52
CA TRP A 59 14.47 2.37 -0.15
C TRP A 59 15.06 3.78 -0.06
N ARG A 60 14.45 4.71 -0.78
CA ARG A 60 14.37 6.10 -0.33
C ARG A 60 12.88 6.44 -0.38
N LEU A 61 12.29 6.87 0.73
CA LEU A 61 11.23 7.89 0.77
C LEU A 61 10.58 7.96 2.16
N ASP A 62 10.81 9.09 2.82
CA ASP A 62 10.08 9.60 4.00
C ASP A 62 8.60 9.93 3.73
N LEU A 63 8.13 9.76 2.48
CA LEU A 63 6.76 10.13 2.06
C LEU A 63 5.68 9.18 2.61
N VAL A 64 6.01 7.90 2.83
CA VAL A 64 5.07 6.90 3.38
C VAL A 64 4.70 7.20 4.84
N MET A 65 5.64 7.71 5.65
CA MET A 65 5.32 8.15 7.02
C MET A 65 4.41 9.38 7.00
N VAL A 66 4.63 10.35 6.11
CA VAL A 66 3.77 11.55 6.04
C VAL A 66 2.33 11.18 5.73
N ILE A 67 2.08 10.22 4.82
CA ILE A 67 0.72 9.79 4.47
C ILE A 67 0.07 8.98 5.60
N LEU A 68 0.80 8.04 6.21
CA LEU A 68 0.28 7.21 7.31
C LEU A 68 -0.03 8.02 8.57
N PHE A 69 0.78 9.04 8.89
CA PHE A 69 0.63 9.82 10.13
C PHE A 69 -0.18 11.11 9.97
N LYS A 70 -0.34 11.69 8.76
CA LYS A 70 -1.17 12.92 8.56
C LYS A 70 -2.58 12.68 8.03
N GLY A 71 -3.03 11.43 7.90
CA GLY A 71 -4.46 11.14 7.67
C GLY A 71 -5.04 11.80 6.42
N ILE A 72 -4.27 11.91 5.33
CA ILE A 72 -4.81 12.37 4.05
C ILE A 72 -5.80 11.30 3.60
N PRO A 73 -7.10 11.63 3.42
CA PRO A 73 -8.11 10.64 3.07
C PRO A 73 -7.87 10.17 1.64
N LEU A 74 -7.18 9.05 1.51
CA LEU A 74 -7.04 8.34 0.25
C LEU A 74 -8.31 7.49 0.08
N GLU A 75 -9.32 8.06 -0.56
CA GLU A 75 -10.53 7.31 -0.89
C GLU A 75 -10.15 6.06 -1.70
N SER A 76 -10.51 4.90 -1.15
CA SER A 76 -10.37 3.61 -1.81
C SER A 76 -11.29 3.59 -3.03
N THR A 77 -10.70 3.55 -4.22
CA THR A 77 -11.47 3.39 -5.47
C THR A 77 -12.12 2.01 -5.61
N ASP A 78 -11.80 1.10 -4.69
CA ASP A 78 -12.25 -0.28 -4.78
C ASP A 78 -13.69 -0.43 -4.27
N GLY A 79 -14.27 0.57 -3.60
CA GLY A 79 -15.65 0.54 -3.09
C GLY A 79 -15.92 -0.54 -2.04
N GLU A 80 -14.96 -1.44 -1.82
CA GLU A 80 -14.94 -2.43 -0.76
C GLU A 80 -14.63 -1.70 0.55
N ARG A 81 -15.65 -1.62 1.40
CA ARG A 81 -15.49 -1.21 2.78
C ARG A 81 -14.59 -2.25 3.46
N LEU A 82 -13.38 -1.86 3.86
CA LEU A 82 -12.53 -2.70 4.70
C LEU A 82 -13.31 -3.04 5.97
N VAL A 83 -13.69 -4.31 6.11
CA VAL A 83 -14.37 -4.83 7.30
C VAL A 83 -13.35 -5.41 8.27
N LYS A 84 -13.58 -5.23 9.57
CA LYS A 84 -12.73 -5.81 10.62
C LYS A 84 -12.74 -7.34 10.46
N ALA A 85 -11.58 -7.95 10.30
CA ALA A 85 -11.47 -9.41 10.26
C ALA A 85 -11.90 -9.99 11.62
N ALA A 86 -12.84 -10.94 11.62
CA ALA A 86 -13.41 -11.54 12.84
C ALA A 86 -12.35 -12.24 13.71
N GLN A 87 -11.25 -12.67 13.09
CA GLN A 87 -10.14 -13.40 13.72
C GLN A 87 -9.13 -12.53 14.47
N CYS A 88 -9.32 -11.19 14.51
CA CYS A 88 -8.50 -10.30 15.34
C CYS A 88 -9.13 -10.09 16.73
N GLY A 89 -9.54 -11.18 17.38
CA GLY A 89 -10.24 -11.18 18.67
C GLY A 89 -9.34 -11.34 19.90
N HIS A 90 -8.08 -11.72 19.72
CA HIS A 90 -7.14 -11.90 20.82
C HIS A 90 -5.81 -11.20 20.49
N PRO A 91 -5.40 -10.20 21.30
CA PRO A 91 -4.10 -9.55 21.17
C PRO A 91 -2.95 -10.49 21.52
#